data_AF-A0A9X3NII6-F1
#
_entry.id   AF-A0A9X3NII6-F1
#
_cell.length_a   1.000
_cell.length_b   1.000
_cell.length_c   1.000
_cell.angle_alpha   90.00
_cell.angle_beta   90.00
_cell.angle_gamma   90.00
#
_symmetry.space_group_name_H-M   'P 1'
#
loop_
_entity.id
_entity.type
_entity.pdbx_description
1 polymer ?
#
loop_
_entity_poly.entity_id
_entity_poly.type
_entity_poly.pdbx_seq_one_letter_code
_entity_poly.pdbx_strand_id
1 'polypeptide(L)'
;MAWRLASRTLAEGVERRRARVAENPSWTGYELLARGLRWIDEVDESQRLFHAAAVDLIERMERLGRGDGAMWARATGFFRMAGEPESAREWARRAIDGLDAPTAVDTLFAGGDVDAALALAQREGIRTLAVELVEAARDGDLARLDAVAAKPVREIVGGRFAPFEAGGVYPLDSWDWLELAHLARARLAGEPAPTHTEMLSRSGLLGPERRRPRAVRHRPGGTDRITVPGRDGAPLEALVDRESPDYVELRLDPRPDSYLALGFDWTDGDGYTGSLFVEPRSSPQDVLPFQGKDLREVIDAAVDWLESIDEPWAARTLRTVAGQIETRGSG
;
A
#
# COMPACT_ATOMS: atom_id res chain seq x y z
N MET A 1 -21.07 4.03 12.15
CA MET A 1 -21.08 2.58 11.83
C MET A 1 -19.75 2.22 11.16
N ALA A 2 -19.09 1.15 11.58
CA ALA A 2 -17.78 0.73 11.07
C ALA A 2 -17.89 0.05 9.69
N TRP A 3 -16.90 0.27 8.82
CA TRP A 3 -16.77 -0.37 7.51
C TRP A 3 -16.50 -1.87 7.65
N ARG A 4 -17.00 -2.68 6.71
CA ARG A 4 -16.83 -4.14 6.67
C ARG A 4 -16.72 -4.61 5.23
N LEU A 5 -15.96 -5.68 5.04
CA LEU A 5 -15.74 -6.36 3.78
C LEU A 5 -16.66 -7.59 3.69
N ALA A 6 -17.30 -7.78 2.53
CA ALA A 6 -18.02 -9.02 2.27
C ALA A 6 -17.11 -10.05 1.61
N SER A 7 -17.31 -11.33 1.93
CA SER A 7 -16.58 -12.45 1.31
C SER A 7 -16.67 -12.44 -0.21
N ARG A 8 -17.82 -12.03 -0.76
CA ARG A 8 -18.01 -11.88 -2.20
C ARG A 8 -17.10 -10.81 -2.79
N THR A 9 -16.96 -9.66 -2.13
CA THR A 9 -16.09 -8.56 -2.55
C THR A 9 -14.62 -9.01 -2.56
N LEU A 10 -14.21 -9.83 -1.59
CA LEU A 10 -12.89 -10.47 -1.56
C LEU A 10 -12.65 -11.36 -2.78
N ALA A 11 -13.54 -12.33 -3.01
CA ALA A 11 -13.41 -13.26 -4.13
C ALA A 11 -13.41 -12.55 -5.49
N GLU A 12 -14.34 -11.61 -5.71
CA GLU A 12 -14.37 -10.84 -6.96
C GLU A 12 -13.14 -9.95 -7.13
N GLY A 13 -12.58 -9.41 -6.04
CA GLY A 13 -11.33 -8.65 -6.06
C GLY A 13 -10.15 -9.49 -6.50
N VAL A 14 -10.04 -10.70 -5.96
CA VAL A 14 -9.01 -11.68 -6.35
C VAL A 14 -9.12 -12.04 -7.83
N GLU A 15 -10.32 -12.40 -8.32
CA GLU A 15 -10.51 -12.75 -9.73
C GLU A 15 -10.15 -11.59 -10.67
N ARG A 16 -10.53 -10.35 -10.33
CA ARG A 16 -10.13 -9.17 -11.11
C ARG A 16 -8.62 -8.97 -11.13
N ARG A 17 -7.94 -9.17 -10.00
CA ARG A 17 -6.47 -9.06 -9.93
C ARG A 17 -5.79 -10.18 -10.70
N ARG A 18 -6.32 -11.41 -10.63
CA ARG A 18 -5.83 -12.56 -11.39
C ARG A 18 -5.87 -12.30 -12.90
N ALA A 19 -6.98 -11.77 -13.41
CA ALA A 19 -7.09 -11.35 -14.82
C ALA A 19 -6.03 -10.29 -15.18
N ARG A 20 -5.88 -9.23 -14.36
CA ARG A 20 -4.89 -8.17 -14.60
C ARG A 20 -3.45 -8.67 -14.61
N VAL A 21 -3.08 -9.55 -13.68
CA VAL A 21 -1.74 -10.14 -13.61
C VAL A 21 -1.46 -11.04 -14.82
N ALA A 22 -2.48 -11.74 -15.33
CA ALA A 22 -2.35 -12.54 -16.54
C ALA A 22 -2.13 -11.68 -17.80
N GLU A 23 -2.75 -10.50 -17.86
CA GLU A 23 -2.59 -9.55 -18.98
C GLU A 23 -1.28 -8.76 -18.89
N ASN A 24 -0.92 -8.27 -17.70
CA ASN A 24 0.26 -7.44 -17.47
C ASN A 24 0.97 -7.85 -16.16
N PRO A 25 1.89 -8.83 -16.21
CA PRO A 25 2.62 -9.27 -15.03
C PRO A 25 3.60 -8.19 -14.56
N SER A 26 3.53 -7.89 -13.26
CA SER A 26 4.43 -6.96 -12.58
C SER A 26 4.49 -7.29 -11.09
N TRP A 27 5.57 -6.92 -10.41
CA TRP A 27 5.71 -7.14 -8.97
C TRP A 27 4.55 -6.55 -8.16
N THR A 28 4.03 -5.38 -8.56
CA THR A 28 2.86 -4.77 -7.91
C THR A 28 1.60 -5.58 -8.15
N GLY A 29 1.41 -6.09 -9.37
CA GLY A 29 0.31 -7.00 -9.68
C GLY A 29 0.37 -8.27 -8.83
N TYR A 30 1.55 -8.88 -8.73
CA TYR A 30 1.80 -10.06 -7.93
C TYR A 30 1.56 -9.82 -6.43
N GLU A 31 2.07 -8.73 -5.85
CA GLU A 31 1.84 -8.37 -4.45
C GLU A 31 0.34 -8.24 -4.12
N LEU A 32 -0.39 -7.45 -4.91
CA LEU A 32 -1.80 -7.18 -4.64
C LEU A 32 -2.66 -8.45 -4.80
N LEU A 33 -2.34 -9.29 -5.78
CA LEU A 33 -2.97 -10.59 -5.92
C LEU A 33 -2.62 -11.51 -4.75
N ALA A 34 -1.35 -11.59 -4.36
CA ALA A 34 -0.87 -12.41 -3.25
C ALA A 34 -1.57 -12.05 -1.93
N ARG A 35 -1.74 -10.75 -1.64
CA ARG A 35 -2.50 -10.28 -0.47
C ARG A 35 -3.97 -10.67 -0.54
N GLY A 36 -4.60 -10.51 -1.70
CA GLY A 36 -5.98 -10.96 -1.90
C GLY A 36 -6.16 -12.45 -1.61
N LEU A 37 -5.32 -13.29 -2.23
CA LEU A 37 -5.34 -14.75 -2.07
C LEU A 37 -5.11 -15.18 -0.63
N ARG A 38 -4.19 -14.51 0.06
CA ARG A 38 -3.89 -14.78 1.48
C ARG A 38 -5.14 -14.67 2.35
N TRP A 39 -5.92 -13.61 2.15
CA TRP A 39 -7.10 -13.31 2.94
C TRP A 39 -8.38 -14.05 2.52
N ILE A 40 -8.29 -14.92 1.51
CA ILE A 40 -9.30 -15.94 1.19
C ILE A 40 -8.79 -17.37 1.47
N ASP A 41 -7.74 -17.50 2.28
CA ASP A 41 -7.11 -18.75 2.71
C ASP A 41 -6.41 -19.56 1.58
N GLU A 42 -6.07 -18.93 0.45
CA GLU A 42 -5.23 -19.51 -0.62
C GLU A 42 -3.73 -19.28 -0.36
N VAL A 43 -3.24 -19.76 0.78
CA VAL A 43 -1.90 -19.45 1.32
C VAL A 43 -0.76 -19.89 0.40
N ASP A 44 -0.83 -21.09 -0.18
CA ASP A 44 0.25 -21.62 -1.03
C ASP A 44 0.40 -20.81 -2.33
N GLU A 45 -0.71 -20.36 -2.93
CA GLU A 45 -0.66 -19.50 -4.11
C GLU A 45 -0.18 -18.09 -3.76
N SER A 46 -0.65 -17.56 -2.63
CA SER A 46 -0.16 -16.29 -2.08
C SER A 46 1.35 -16.31 -1.88
N GLN A 47 1.92 -17.35 -1.27
CA GLN A 47 3.36 -17.47 -1.04
C GLN A 47 4.15 -17.49 -2.35
N ARG A 48 3.72 -18.28 -3.34
CA ARG A 48 4.36 -18.30 -4.66
C ARG A 48 4.35 -16.92 -5.33
N LEU A 49 3.25 -16.18 -5.21
CA LEU A 49 3.15 -14.85 -5.82
C LEU A 49 3.93 -13.78 -5.06
N PHE A 50 4.03 -13.85 -3.73
CA PHE A 50 4.95 -12.99 -2.99
C PHE A 50 6.41 -13.25 -3.39
N HIS A 51 6.81 -14.51 -3.58
CA HIS A 51 8.12 -14.83 -4.14
C HIS A 51 8.30 -14.21 -5.53
N ALA A 52 7.34 -14.39 -6.44
CA ALA A 52 7.40 -13.81 -7.78
C ALA A 52 7.48 -12.27 -7.75
N ALA A 53 6.75 -11.63 -6.84
CA ALA A 53 6.84 -10.19 -6.62
C ALA A 53 8.24 -9.75 -6.16
N ALA A 54 8.87 -10.51 -5.25
CA ALA A 54 10.22 -10.22 -4.80
C ALA A 54 11.24 -10.32 -5.93
N VAL A 55 11.20 -11.42 -6.69
CA VAL A 55 12.12 -11.67 -7.81
C VAL A 55 11.99 -10.60 -8.89
N ASP A 56 10.76 -10.30 -9.34
CA ASP A 56 10.53 -9.27 -10.37
C ASP A 56 10.99 -7.87 -9.90
N LEU A 57 10.76 -7.54 -8.64
CA LEU A 57 11.22 -6.28 -8.05
C LEU A 57 12.75 -6.20 -8.02
N ILE A 58 13.44 -7.28 -7.64
CA ILE A 58 14.91 -7.37 -7.63
C ILE A 58 15.49 -7.26 -9.04
N GLU A 59 14.99 -8.04 -9.99
CA GLU A 59 15.46 -8.02 -11.38
C GLU A 59 15.31 -6.63 -11.99
N ARG A 60 14.22 -5.91 -11.68
CA ARG A 60 14.02 -4.53 -12.14
C ARG A 60 15.02 -3.57 -11.52
N MET A 61 15.29 -3.67 -10.22
CA MET A 61 16.30 -2.84 -9.55
C MET A 61 17.70 -3.07 -10.11
N GLU A 62 18.09 -4.32 -10.31
CA GLU A 62 19.40 -4.69 -10.87
C GLU A 62 19.54 -4.21 -12.32
N ARG A 63 18.53 -4.40 -13.15
CA ARG A 63 18.51 -3.92 -14.55
C ARG A 63 18.62 -2.40 -14.65
N LEU A 64 17.99 -1.65 -13.74
CA LEU A 64 18.01 -0.19 -13.74
C LEU A 64 19.24 0.39 -13.03
N GLY A 65 19.96 -0.41 -12.25
CA GLY A 65 21.06 0.06 -11.40
C GLY A 65 20.63 1.06 -10.33
N ARG A 66 19.36 0.99 -9.88
CA ARG A 66 18.71 1.99 -9.01
C ARG A 66 17.94 1.34 -7.85
N GLY A 67 18.57 0.42 -7.12
CA GLY A 67 17.97 -0.12 -5.91
C GLY A 67 18.20 0.78 -4.71
N ASP A 68 17.14 1.34 -4.15
CA ASP A 68 17.17 2.08 -2.87
C ASP A 68 16.76 1.18 -1.69
N GLY A 69 17.07 1.64 -0.47
CA GLY A 69 16.75 0.90 0.76
C GLY A 69 15.27 0.57 0.92
N ALA A 70 14.35 1.38 0.40
CA ALA A 70 12.91 1.15 0.52
C ALA A 70 12.45 -0.01 -0.36
N MET A 71 12.96 -0.12 -1.58
CA MET A 71 12.65 -1.25 -2.46
C MET A 71 13.24 -2.56 -1.93
N TRP A 72 14.45 -2.54 -1.36
CA TRP A 72 15.04 -3.70 -0.69
C TRP A 72 14.27 -4.08 0.59
N ALA A 73 13.76 -3.11 1.34
CA ALA A 73 12.87 -3.35 2.48
C ALA A 73 11.57 -4.01 2.03
N ARG A 74 11.02 -3.61 0.88
CA ARG A 74 9.82 -4.25 0.33
C ARG A 74 10.07 -5.69 -0.10
N ALA A 75 11.18 -5.96 -0.79
CA ALA A 75 11.59 -7.33 -1.12
C ALA A 75 11.75 -8.20 0.14
N THR A 76 12.31 -7.64 1.22
CA THR A 76 12.37 -8.30 2.54
C THR A 76 10.99 -8.74 3.03
N GLY A 77 10.02 -7.83 2.94
CA GLY A 77 8.62 -8.08 3.23
C GLY A 77 8.03 -9.24 2.44
N PHE A 78 8.21 -9.20 1.12
CA PHE A 78 7.71 -10.23 0.22
C PHE A 78 8.30 -11.60 0.54
N PHE A 79 9.62 -11.72 0.75
CA PHE A 79 10.22 -12.99 1.15
C PHE A 79 9.73 -13.47 2.52
N ARG A 80 9.49 -12.56 3.47
CA ARG A 80 8.86 -12.94 4.74
C ARG A 80 7.48 -13.55 4.50
N MET A 81 6.64 -12.90 3.70
CA MET A 81 5.27 -13.36 3.43
C MET A 81 5.22 -14.63 2.55
N ALA A 82 6.26 -14.86 1.74
CA ALA A 82 6.52 -16.09 1.00
C ALA A 82 6.98 -17.25 1.89
N GLY A 83 7.35 -16.99 3.16
CA GLY A 83 7.85 -18.03 4.06
C GLY A 83 9.34 -18.37 3.85
N GLU A 84 10.12 -17.42 3.33
CA GLU A 84 11.55 -17.57 3.01
C GLU A 84 12.43 -16.74 3.95
N PRO A 85 12.67 -17.21 5.19
CA PRO A 85 13.33 -16.41 6.22
C PRO A 85 14.79 -16.07 5.90
N GLU A 86 15.51 -16.93 5.19
CA GLU A 86 16.91 -16.67 4.81
C GLU A 86 16.99 -15.58 3.73
N SER A 87 16.14 -15.65 2.70
CA SER A 87 16.01 -14.59 1.69
C SER A 87 15.60 -13.27 2.33
N ALA A 88 14.59 -13.28 3.21
CA ALA A 88 14.16 -12.08 3.93
C ALA A 88 15.30 -11.45 4.74
N ARG A 89 16.09 -12.26 5.47
CA ARG A 89 17.23 -11.78 6.26
C ARG A 89 18.32 -11.17 5.38
N GLU A 90 18.63 -11.79 4.26
CA GLU A 90 19.61 -11.27 3.31
C GLU A 90 19.22 -9.87 2.82
N TRP A 91 18.00 -9.73 2.33
CA TRP A 91 17.53 -8.46 1.77
C TRP A 91 17.34 -7.39 2.85
N ALA A 92 16.97 -7.76 4.07
CA ALA A 92 16.88 -6.82 5.18
C ALA A 92 18.23 -6.13 5.44
N ARG A 93 19.32 -6.91 5.45
CA ARG A 93 20.68 -6.38 5.66
C ARG A 93 21.16 -5.47 4.54
N ARG A 94 20.69 -5.69 3.30
CA ARG A 94 20.99 -4.79 2.18
C ARG A 94 20.15 -3.51 2.24
N ALA A 95 18.95 -3.61 2.79
CA ALA A 95 18.00 -2.51 2.86
C ALA A 95 18.34 -1.46 3.92
N ILE A 96 18.88 -1.85 5.08
CA ILE A 96 19.04 -0.94 6.23
C ILE A 96 19.86 0.31 5.94
N ASP A 97 20.83 0.22 5.03
CA ASP A 97 21.67 1.35 4.63
C ASP A 97 20.84 2.31 3.76
N GLY A 98 20.47 3.46 4.33
CA GLY A 98 19.69 4.50 3.64
C GLY A 98 18.21 4.57 4.03
N LEU A 99 17.74 3.70 4.93
CA LEU A 99 16.40 3.81 5.50
C LEU A 99 16.35 4.80 6.67
N ASP A 100 15.20 5.43 6.85
CA ASP A 100 14.90 6.06 8.13
C ASP A 100 14.84 5.01 9.25
N ALA A 101 15.16 5.44 10.47
CA ALA A 101 15.30 4.51 11.58
C ALA A 101 14.02 3.71 11.90
N PRO A 102 12.79 4.27 11.86
CA PRO A 102 11.58 3.46 12.02
C PRO A 102 11.42 2.37 10.96
N THR A 103 11.67 2.70 9.69
CA THR A 103 11.57 1.74 8.59
C THR A 103 12.67 0.68 8.68
N ALA A 104 13.88 1.05 9.08
CA ALA A 104 14.96 0.10 9.34
C ALA A 104 14.61 -0.89 10.47
N VAL A 105 13.97 -0.45 11.55
CA VAL A 105 13.48 -1.33 12.63
C VAL A 105 12.48 -2.35 12.10
N ASP A 106 11.47 -1.90 11.35
CA ASP A 106 10.44 -2.79 10.80
C ASP A 106 11.01 -3.75 9.76
N THR A 107 12.00 -3.31 8.96
CA THR A 107 12.71 -4.14 7.97
C THR A 107 13.56 -5.22 8.64
N LEU A 108 14.31 -4.89 9.70
CA LEU A 108 15.08 -5.87 10.47
C LEU A 108 14.17 -6.91 11.11
N PHE A 109 13.04 -6.47 11.67
CA PHE A 109 12.02 -7.37 12.21
C PHE A 109 11.44 -8.28 11.12
N ALA A 110 11.11 -7.72 9.95
CA ALA A 110 10.60 -8.50 8.82
C ALA A 110 11.63 -9.55 8.34
N GLY A 111 12.92 -9.18 8.27
CA GLY A 111 14.04 -10.09 8.00
C GLY A 111 14.33 -11.10 9.10
N GLY A 112 13.61 -11.06 10.23
CA GLY A 112 13.74 -11.99 11.34
C GLY A 112 14.91 -11.69 12.29
N ASP A 113 15.59 -10.56 12.16
CA ASP A 113 16.64 -10.11 13.08
C ASP A 113 16.03 -9.25 14.21
N VAL A 114 15.24 -9.92 15.05
CA VAL A 114 14.45 -9.28 16.11
C VAL A 114 15.33 -8.55 17.12
N ASP A 115 16.49 -9.12 17.47
CA ASP A 115 17.38 -8.50 18.45
C ASP A 115 18.06 -7.25 17.88
N ALA A 116 18.47 -7.25 16.60
CA ALA A 116 18.97 -6.04 15.95
C ALA A 116 17.88 -4.96 15.83
N ALA A 117 16.64 -5.34 15.50
CA ALA A 117 15.51 -4.42 15.42
C ALA A 117 15.27 -3.72 16.77
N LEU A 118 15.27 -4.47 17.87
CA LEU A 118 15.08 -3.91 19.22
C LEU A 118 16.27 -3.06 19.67
N ALA A 119 17.50 -3.49 19.38
CA ALA A 119 18.69 -2.71 19.73
C ALA A 119 18.70 -1.35 19.00
N LEU A 120 18.32 -1.33 17.72
CA LEU A 120 18.14 -0.11 16.95
C LEU A 120 17.02 0.76 17.53
N ALA A 121 15.85 0.17 17.80
CA ALA A 121 14.73 0.90 18.37
C ALA A 121 15.08 1.54 19.73
N GLN A 122 15.80 0.83 20.59
CA GLN A 122 16.23 1.34 21.88
C GLN A 122 17.24 2.48 21.74
N ARG A 123 18.23 2.34 20.84
CA ARG A 123 19.26 3.35 20.60
C ARG A 123 18.66 4.67 20.10
N GLU A 124 17.66 4.58 19.22
CA GLU A 124 17.02 5.73 18.56
C GLU A 124 15.76 6.22 19.28
N GLY A 125 15.32 5.55 20.35
CA GLY A 125 14.09 5.89 21.09
C GLY A 125 12.81 5.70 20.28
N ILE A 126 12.77 4.72 19.38
CA ILE A 126 11.69 4.48 18.42
C ILE A 126 10.71 3.44 18.97
N ARG A 127 9.42 3.64 18.68
CA ARG A 127 8.36 2.70 19.03
C ARG A 127 7.48 2.39 17.83
N THR A 128 7.83 1.33 17.09
CA THR A 128 7.05 0.82 15.95
C THR A 128 6.10 -0.31 16.37
N LEU A 129 5.24 -0.75 15.45
CA LEU A 129 4.40 -1.94 15.66
C LEU A 129 5.24 -3.20 15.92
N ALA A 130 6.40 -3.34 15.25
CA ALA A 130 7.33 -4.44 15.49
C ALA A 130 7.78 -4.48 16.96
N VAL A 131 8.23 -3.34 17.49
CA VAL A 131 8.70 -3.23 18.88
C VAL A 131 7.59 -3.57 19.85
N GLU A 132 6.40 -2.99 19.67
CA GLU A 132 5.27 -3.25 20.56
C GLU A 132 4.80 -4.70 20.54
N LEU A 133 4.79 -5.32 19.36
CA LEU A 133 4.44 -6.72 19.18
C LEU A 133 5.42 -7.64 19.92
N VAL A 134 6.73 -7.39 19.74
CA VAL A 134 7.78 -8.20 20.36
C VAL A 134 7.80 -8.03 21.88
N GLU A 135 7.68 -6.80 22.37
CA GLU A 135 7.60 -6.53 23.81
C GLU A 135 6.37 -7.22 24.43
N ALA A 136 5.19 -7.07 23.83
CA ALA A 136 3.97 -7.73 24.33
C ALA A 136 4.10 -9.26 24.37
N ALA A 137 4.71 -9.86 23.35
CA ALA A 137 4.97 -11.29 23.31
C ALA A 137 5.98 -11.74 24.37
N ARG A 138 7.07 -10.97 24.60
CA ARG A 138 8.08 -11.26 25.62
C ARG A 138 7.52 -11.12 27.04
N ASP A 139 6.66 -10.15 27.27
CA ASP A 139 6.01 -9.88 28.55
C ASP A 139 4.90 -10.88 28.87
N GLY A 140 4.49 -11.70 27.89
CA GLY A 140 3.35 -12.60 28.04
C GLY A 140 2.01 -11.88 28.14
N ASP A 141 1.89 -10.69 27.57
CA ASP A 141 0.72 -9.82 27.70
C ASP A 141 -0.23 -9.96 26.51
N LEU A 142 -1.23 -10.85 26.65
CA LEU A 142 -2.27 -11.06 25.65
C LEU A 142 -3.11 -9.81 25.39
N ALA A 143 -3.39 -8.99 26.42
CA ALA A 143 -4.20 -7.79 26.26
C ALA A 143 -3.45 -6.73 25.45
N ARG A 144 -2.13 -6.65 25.62
CA ARG A 144 -1.27 -5.77 24.83
C ARG A 144 -1.15 -6.27 23.39
N LEU A 145 -1.10 -7.58 23.14
CA LEU A 145 -1.18 -8.12 21.77
C LEU A 145 -2.52 -7.79 21.09
N ASP A 146 -3.64 -7.89 21.82
CA ASP A 146 -4.96 -7.48 21.30
C ASP A 146 -4.98 -5.97 20.97
N ALA A 147 -4.34 -5.13 21.79
CA ALA A 147 -4.20 -3.69 21.54
C ALA A 147 -3.32 -3.38 20.31
N VAL A 148 -2.25 -4.16 20.09
CA VAL A 148 -1.41 -4.09 18.89
C VAL A 148 -2.23 -4.47 17.66
N ALA A 149 -2.99 -5.56 17.69
CA ALA A 149 -3.87 -5.97 16.59
C ALA A 149 -4.96 -4.92 16.28
N ALA A 150 -5.45 -4.18 17.27
CA ALA A 150 -6.45 -3.14 17.07
C ALA A 150 -5.94 -1.92 16.28
N LYS A 151 -4.63 -1.69 16.22
CA LYS A 151 -4.02 -0.58 15.45
C LYS A 151 -4.22 -0.73 13.94
N PRO A 152 -3.77 -1.81 13.28
CA PRO A 152 -4.01 -2.01 11.85
C PRO A 152 -5.51 -2.09 11.52
N VAL A 153 -6.36 -2.62 12.41
CA VAL A 153 -7.83 -2.60 12.20
C VAL A 153 -8.37 -1.18 12.07
N ARG A 154 -7.91 -0.24 12.92
CA ARG A 154 -8.31 1.18 12.81
C ARG A 154 -7.85 1.80 11.50
N GLU A 155 -6.66 1.46 11.04
CA GLU A 155 -6.12 1.94 9.75
C GLU A 155 -6.92 1.38 8.56
N ILE A 156 -7.20 0.08 8.57
CA ILE A 156 -8.01 -0.61 7.54
C ILE A 156 -9.43 -0.01 7.51
N VAL A 157 -10.09 0.16 8.66
CA VAL A 157 -11.45 0.74 8.72
C VAL A 157 -11.45 2.21 8.32
N GLY A 158 -10.42 2.96 8.70
CA GLY A 158 -10.27 4.38 8.36
C GLY A 158 -10.02 4.59 6.87
N GLY A 159 -9.15 3.79 6.27
CA GLY A 159 -8.82 3.82 4.85
C GLY A 159 -9.84 3.10 3.95
N ARG A 160 -10.61 2.15 4.51
CA ARG A 160 -11.61 1.31 3.82
C ARG A 160 -11.05 0.55 2.62
N PHE A 161 -9.81 0.08 2.69
CA PHE A 161 -9.16 -0.65 1.61
C PHE A 161 -9.23 -2.16 1.85
N ALA A 162 -9.45 -2.92 0.79
CA ALA A 162 -9.37 -4.38 0.83
C ALA A 162 -7.91 -4.86 0.75
N PRO A 163 -7.59 -6.13 1.09
CA PRO A 163 -6.23 -6.66 1.01
C PRO A 163 -5.61 -6.57 -0.39
N PHE A 164 -6.41 -6.81 -1.43
CA PHE A 164 -5.98 -6.72 -2.84
C PHE A 164 -5.87 -5.28 -3.38
N GLU A 165 -6.03 -4.29 -2.50
CA GLU A 165 -5.85 -2.85 -2.75
C GLU A 165 -4.78 -2.26 -1.84
N ALA A 166 -4.27 -3.04 -0.90
CA ALA A 166 -3.28 -2.61 0.06
C ALA A 166 -1.90 -2.84 -0.54
N GLY A 167 -1.23 -1.77 -0.97
CA GLY A 167 0.17 -1.74 -1.37
C GLY A 167 0.92 -0.68 -0.56
N GLY A 168 2.26 -0.69 -0.57
CA GLY A 168 2.98 0.39 0.13
C GLY A 168 4.49 0.25 0.14
N VAL A 169 5.16 1.32 0.57
CA VAL A 169 6.63 1.43 0.68
C VAL A 169 7.24 0.69 1.87
N TYR A 170 6.42 0.20 2.80
CA TYR A 170 6.92 -0.48 3.99
C TYR A 170 7.15 -1.96 3.72
N PRO A 171 8.06 -2.62 4.47
CA PRO A 171 8.25 -4.06 4.38
C PRO A 171 6.96 -4.85 4.69
N LEU A 172 6.05 -4.29 5.49
CA LEU A 172 4.79 -4.92 5.88
C LEU A 172 3.68 -3.88 5.89
N ASP A 173 2.51 -4.22 5.36
CA ASP A 173 1.32 -3.35 5.40
C ASP A 173 0.43 -3.62 6.63
N SER A 174 -0.66 -2.87 6.77
CA SER A 174 -1.60 -3.03 7.89
C SER A 174 -2.23 -4.43 7.95
N TRP A 175 -2.44 -5.10 6.82
CA TRP A 175 -2.96 -6.48 6.79
C TRP A 175 -1.90 -7.48 7.27
N ASP A 176 -0.66 -7.32 6.81
CA ASP A 176 0.47 -8.15 7.24
C ASP A 176 0.70 -8.00 8.76
N TRP A 177 0.63 -6.77 9.30
CA TRP A 177 0.72 -6.51 10.74
C TRP A 177 -0.45 -7.13 11.52
N LEU A 178 -1.66 -7.09 10.98
CA LEU A 178 -2.83 -7.72 11.59
C LEU A 178 -2.63 -9.24 11.71
N GLU A 179 -2.16 -9.88 10.65
CA GLU A 179 -1.84 -11.31 10.64
C GLU A 179 -0.77 -11.64 11.69
N LEU A 180 0.35 -10.90 11.69
CA LEU A 180 1.44 -11.16 12.63
C LEU A 180 1.01 -10.99 14.09
N ALA A 181 0.11 -10.04 14.39
CA ALA A 181 -0.44 -9.87 15.73
C ALA A 181 -1.31 -11.07 16.16
N HIS A 182 -2.18 -11.57 15.27
CA HIS A 182 -2.99 -12.77 15.55
C HIS A 182 -2.13 -14.02 15.73
N LEU A 183 -1.10 -14.21 14.90
CA LEU A 183 -0.17 -15.33 15.01
C LEU A 183 0.64 -15.28 16.32
N ALA A 184 1.13 -14.10 16.71
CA ALA A 184 1.84 -13.92 17.98
C ALA A 184 0.93 -14.22 19.18
N ARG A 185 -0.32 -13.74 19.15
CA ARG A 185 -1.32 -13.99 20.19
C ARG A 185 -1.65 -15.48 20.32
N ALA A 186 -1.94 -16.16 19.20
CA ALA A 186 -2.24 -17.60 19.20
C ALA A 186 -1.07 -18.41 19.77
N ARG A 187 0.16 -18.09 19.36
CA ARG A 187 1.37 -18.72 19.89
C ARG A 187 1.51 -18.52 21.40
N LEU A 188 1.30 -17.30 21.90
CA LEU A 188 1.41 -17.00 23.33
C LEU A 188 0.30 -17.70 24.15
N ALA A 189 -0.91 -17.78 23.61
CA ALA A 189 -2.04 -18.46 24.25
C ALA A 189 -1.95 -19.99 24.20
N GLY A 190 -1.01 -20.57 23.44
CA GLY A 190 -0.96 -22.02 23.18
C GLY A 190 -2.12 -22.51 22.30
N GLU A 191 -2.69 -21.63 21.50
CA GLU A 191 -3.79 -21.92 20.58
C GLU A 191 -3.25 -22.23 19.17
N PRO A 192 -3.97 -23.01 18.35
CA PRO A 192 -3.69 -23.12 16.92
C PRO A 192 -3.70 -21.75 16.24
N ALA A 193 -2.86 -21.57 15.22
CA ALA A 193 -2.88 -20.37 14.39
C ALA A 193 -4.28 -20.25 13.72
N PRO A 194 -4.96 -19.10 13.83
CA PRO A 194 -6.26 -18.92 13.20
C PRO A 194 -6.11 -18.86 11.68
N THR A 195 -7.16 -19.22 10.95
CA THR A 195 -7.22 -18.98 9.50
C THR A 195 -7.38 -17.49 9.21
N HIS A 196 -7.08 -17.03 7.99
CA HIS A 196 -7.25 -15.61 7.64
C HIS A 196 -8.74 -15.22 7.70
N THR A 197 -9.66 -16.11 7.32
CA THR A 197 -11.10 -15.90 7.50
C THR A 197 -11.49 -15.73 8.98
N GLU A 198 -10.89 -16.51 9.88
CA GLU A 198 -11.11 -16.35 11.33
C GLU A 198 -10.54 -15.01 11.83
N MET A 199 -9.36 -14.61 11.36
CA MET A 199 -8.77 -13.31 11.70
C MET A 199 -9.68 -12.14 11.28
N LEU A 200 -10.27 -12.20 10.08
CA LEU A 200 -11.23 -11.18 9.60
C LEU A 200 -12.48 -11.10 10.49
N SER A 201 -12.99 -12.27 10.88
CA SER A 201 -14.18 -12.38 11.72
C SER A 201 -13.92 -11.84 13.13
N ARG A 202 -12.82 -12.24 13.76
CA ARG A 202 -12.39 -11.78 15.10
C ARG A 202 -12.12 -10.27 15.14
N SER A 203 -11.60 -9.73 14.04
CA SER A 203 -11.29 -8.29 13.91
C SER A 203 -12.52 -7.44 13.56
N GLY A 204 -13.69 -8.06 13.33
CA GLY A 204 -14.92 -7.37 12.94
C GLY A 204 -14.87 -6.76 11.53
N LEU A 205 -13.90 -7.16 10.71
CA LEU A 205 -13.69 -6.70 9.33
C LEU A 205 -14.55 -7.48 8.35
N LEU A 206 -14.98 -8.70 8.68
CA LEU A 206 -15.92 -9.49 7.89
C LEU A 206 -17.39 -9.14 8.22
N GLY A 207 -18.23 -8.99 7.21
CA GLY A 207 -19.68 -8.87 7.41
C GLY A 207 -20.46 -8.55 6.13
N PRO A 208 -21.79 -8.35 6.23
CA PRO A 208 -22.57 -7.87 5.09
C PRO A 208 -21.98 -6.54 4.61
N GLU A 209 -21.74 -6.42 3.31
CA GLU A 209 -21.06 -5.25 2.72
C GLU A 209 -21.84 -3.99 3.08
N ARG A 210 -21.21 -3.14 3.89
CA ARG A 210 -21.77 -1.85 4.27
C ARG A 210 -20.79 -0.80 3.80
N ARG A 211 -21.02 -0.33 2.57
CA ARG A 211 -20.22 0.62 1.78
C ARG A 211 -19.02 -0.05 1.08
N ARG A 212 -18.87 0.24 -0.21
CA ARG A 212 -17.79 -0.29 -1.05
C ARG A 212 -16.41 0.13 -0.50
N PRO A 213 -15.36 -0.67 -0.73
CA PRO A 213 -13.99 -0.27 -0.45
C PRO A 213 -13.67 1.08 -1.13
N ARG A 214 -12.94 1.95 -0.42
CA ARG A 214 -12.24 3.06 -1.05
C ARG A 214 -10.86 2.56 -1.42
N ALA A 215 -10.53 2.57 -2.71
CA ALA A 215 -9.18 2.25 -3.16
C ALA A 215 -8.26 3.44 -2.85
N VAL A 216 -7.70 3.52 -1.64
CA VAL A 216 -6.73 4.57 -1.30
C VAL A 216 -5.75 4.13 -0.19
N ARG A 217 -4.66 3.45 -0.56
CA ARG A 217 -3.31 3.66 0.02
C ARG A 217 -2.25 2.85 -0.75
N HIS A 218 -1.65 3.42 -1.79
CA HIS A 218 -0.23 3.30 -2.10
C HIS A 218 0.51 4.53 -1.52
N ARG A 219 1.49 4.33 -0.65
CA ARG A 219 2.51 5.38 -0.42
C ARG A 219 3.66 5.01 -1.34
N PRO A 220 3.98 5.81 -2.35
CA PRO A 220 5.19 5.65 -3.14
C PRO A 220 6.42 6.35 -2.53
N GLY A 221 7.61 5.90 -2.94
CA GLY A 221 8.91 6.50 -2.60
C GLY A 221 9.00 7.96 -3.04
N GLY A 222 9.97 8.69 -2.48
CA GLY A 222 10.25 10.09 -2.84
C GLY A 222 9.03 11.01 -2.95
N THR A 223 8.14 11.03 -1.95
CA THR A 223 6.88 11.77 -2.07
C THR A 223 7.08 13.27 -1.86
N ASP A 224 6.87 14.07 -2.91
CA ASP A 224 6.79 15.52 -2.78
C ASP A 224 5.41 15.92 -2.24
N ARG A 225 5.41 16.74 -1.18
CA ARG A 225 4.18 17.35 -0.65
C ARG A 225 3.95 18.70 -1.34
N ILE A 226 2.77 18.87 -1.90
CA ILE A 226 2.36 20.12 -2.55
C ILE A 226 1.09 20.61 -1.87
N THR A 227 1.13 21.83 -1.32
CA THR A 227 -0.08 22.48 -0.82
C THR A 227 -0.91 22.99 -1.98
N VAL A 228 -2.17 22.58 -2.06
CA VAL A 228 -3.11 22.94 -3.14
C VAL A 228 -4.44 23.40 -2.56
N PRO A 229 -5.20 24.26 -3.26
CA PRO A 229 -6.50 24.72 -2.78
C PRO A 229 -7.58 23.63 -2.94
N GLY A 230 -8.30 23.32 -1.87
CA GLY A 230 -9.45 22.42 -1.87
C GLY A 230 -10.75 23.07 -2.37
N ARG A 231 -11.84 22.29 -2.39
CA ARG A 231 -13.16 22.71 -2.89
C ARG A 231 -13.69 24.01 -2.27
N ASP A 232 -13.45 24.18 -0.97
CA ASP A 232 -13.82 25.34 -0.14
C ASP A 232 -12.70 26.39 -0.03
N GLY A 233 -11.61 26.23 -0.78
CA GLY A 233 -10.42 27.08 -0.69
C GLY A 233 -9.50 26.74 0.49
N ALA A 234 -9.84 25.76 1.33
CA ALA A 234 -8.95 25.29 2.38
C ALA A 234 -7.71 24.60 1.79
N PRO A 235 -6.51 24.78 2.37
CA PRO A 235 -5.33 24.09 1.87
C PRO A 235 -5.46 22.57 2.07
N LEU A 236 -5.12 21.83 1.02
CA LEU A 236 -4.99 20.38 0.99
C LEU A 236 -3.53 20.01 0.72
N GLU A 237 -3.13 18.81 1.12
CA GLU A 237 -1.85 18.24 0.74
C GLU A 237 -2.05 17.25 -0.41
N ALA A 238 -1.41 17.52 -1.55
CA ALA A 238 -1.18 16.56 -2.62
C ALA A 238 0.14 15.84 -2.39
N LEU A 239 0.17 14.55 -2.71
CA LEU A 239 1.34 13.69 -2.67
C LEU A 239 1.73 13.34 -4.11
N VAL A 240 3.02 13.43 -4.47
CA VAL A 240 3.54 13.08 -5.80
C VAL A 240 4.69 12.08 -5.67
N ASP A 241 4.58 10.90 -6.28
CA ASP A 241 5.73 9.98 -6.48
C ASP A 241 6.70 10.56 -7.51
N ARG A 242 7.99 10.64 -7.20
CA ARG A 242 9.03 11.09 -8.15
C ARG A 242 9.97 9.98 -8.62
N GLU A 243 9.97 8.82 -7.97
CA GLU A 243 11.05 7.83 -8.11
C GLU A 243 10.69 6.69 -9.07
N SER A 244 9.40 6.52 -9.37
CA SER A 244 8.91 5.65 -10.45
C SER A 244 8.40 6.52 -11.61
N PRO A 245 9.18 6.73 -12.71
CA PRO A 245 8.71 7.54 -13.85
C PRO A 245 7.48 6.94 -14.54
N ASP A 246 7.18 5.67 -14.20
CA ASP A 246 6.10 4.89 -14.74
C ASP A 246 4.83 4.90 -13.87
N TYR A 247 4.86 5.56 -12.71
CA TYR A 247 3.69 5.67 -11.85
C TYR A 247 3.66 6.97 -11.06
N VAL A 248 2.68 7.84 -11.30
CA VAL A 248 2.45 9.05 -10.48
C VAL A 248 1.07 8.93 -9.83
N GLU A 249 0.99 8.84 -8.49
CA GLU A 249 -0.30 8.88 -7.78
C GLU A 249 -0.48 10.24 -7.09
N LEU A 250 -1.50 10.99 -7.48
CA LEU A 250 -1.97 12.21 -6.85
C LEU A 250 -3.20 11.91 -6.00
N ARG A 251 -3.03 11.95 -4.68
CA ARG A 251 -4.13 11.94 -3.73
C ARG A 251 -4.61 13.35 -3.47
N LEU A 252 -5.89 13.61 -3.70
CA LEU A 252 -6.51 14.90 -3.45
C LEU A 252 -7.74 14.72 -2.55
N ASP A 253 -7.67 15.41 -1.41
CA ASP A 253 -8.71 15.57 -0.39
C ASP A 253 -9.25 14.29 0.29
N PRO A 254 -8.76 13.88 1.47
CA PRO A 254 -9.28 12.73 2.21
C PRO A 254 -10.59 13.02 2.96
N ARG A 255 -11.23 14.19 2.78
CA ARG A 255 -12.45 14.53 3.52
C ARG A 255 -13.61 13.57 3.21
N PRO A 256 -14.55 13.37 4.14
CA PRO A 256 -15.56 12.32 4.05
C PRO A 256 -16.46 12.39 2.82
N ASP A 257 -16.65 13.59 2.25
CA ASP A 257 -17.74 13.89 1.31
C ASP A 257 -17.29 14.40 -0.07
N SER A 258 -15.98 14.52 -0.32
CA SER A 258 -15.42 14.88 -1.63
C SER A 258 -13.98 14.38 -1.70
N TYR A 259 -13.69 13.49 -2.65
CA TYR A 259 -12.38 12.86 -2.82
C TYR A 259 -12.00 12.88 -4.30
N LEU A 260 -10.74 13.12 -4.60
CA LEU A 260 -10.19 13.13 -5.96
C LEU A 260 -8.90 12.30 -5.95
N ALA A 261 -8.81 11.27 -6.78
CA ALA A 261 -7.54 10.61 -7.03
C ALA A 261 -7.24 10.56 -8.51
N LEU A 262 -5.96 10.71 -8.79
CA LEU A 262 -5.42 10.53 -10.12
C LEU A 262 -4.18 9.64 -10.01
N GLY A 263 -4.23 8.47 -10.62
CA GLY A 263 -3.06 7.65 -10.88
C GLY A 263 -2.60 7.85 -12.32
N PHE A 264 -1.33 7.71 -12.60
CA PHE A 264 -0.78 7.63 -13.95
C PHE A 264 0.05 6.37 -14.02
N ASP A 265 -0.05 5.61 -15.10
CA ASP A 265 0.83 4.49 -15.44
C ASP A 265 1.54 4.82 -16.76
N TRP A 266 2.86 4.61 -16.86
CA TRP A 266 3.56 4.62 -18.14
C TRP A 266 3.33 3.29 -18.85
N THR A 267 2.98 3.37 -20.12
CA THR A 267 2.82 2.23 -21.01
C THR A 267 4.02 2.20 -21.96
N ASP A 268 4.83 1.14 -21.89
CA ASP A 268 5.99 0.95 -22.75
C ASP A 268 5.62 1.14 -24.24
N GLY A 269 6.14 2.22 -24.84
CA GLY A 269 5.99 2.51 -26.28
C GLY A 269 4.78 3.37 -26.68
N ASP A 270 3.78 3.54 -25.82
CA ASP A 270 2.49 4.18 -26.16
C ASP A 270 2.17 5.46 -25.37
N GLY A 271 3.03 5.86 -24.42
CA GLY A 271 2.87 7.08 -23.62
C GLY A 271 2.41 6.84 -22.19
N TYR A 272 1.62 7.75 -21.63
CA TYR A 272 1.03 7.66 -20.29
C TYR A 272 -0.46 7.32 -20.36
N THR A 273 -0.91 6.50 -19.43
CA THR A 273 -2.33 6.27 -19.12
C THR A 273 -2.66 6.84 -17.74
N GLY A 274 -3.48 7.88 -17.69
CA GLY A 274 -4.04 8.44 -16.47
C GLY A 274 -5.34 7.76 -16.07
N SER A 275 -5.57 7.67 -14.77
CA SER A 275 -6.71 7.04 -14.12
C SER A 275 -7.28 8.02 -13.10
N LEU A 276 -8.38 8.69 -13.44
CA LEU A 276 -9.01 9.70 -12.58
C LEU A 276 -10.33 9.18 -11.99
N PHE A 277 -10.60 9.52 -10.72
CA PHE A 277 -11.95 9.46 -10.18
C PHE A 277 -12.23 10.59 -9.17
N VAL A 278 -13.50 10.99 -9.07
CA VAL A 278 -14.00 12.05 -8.19
C VAL A 278 -15.20 11.55 -7.41
N GLU A 279 -15.09 11.32 -6.11
CA GLU A 279 -16.28 11.07 -5.29
C GLU A 279 -17.09 12.36 -5.05
N PRO A 280 -18.43 12.29 -5.10
CA PRO A 280 -19.26 11.09 -5.29
C PRO A 280 -19.64 10.80 -6.76
N ARG A 281 -19.11 11.57 -7.72
CA ARG A 281 -19.51 11.55 -9.13
C ARG A 281 -19.09 10.28 -9.88
N SER A 282 -17.90 9.80 -9.60
CA SER A 282 -17.35 8.53 -10.09
C SER A 282 -16.75 7.75 -8.93
N SER A 283 -16.75 6.43 -9.04
CA SER A 283 -16.10 5.55 -8.07
C SER A 283 -14.73 5.11 -8.57
N PRO A 284 -13.86 4.53 -7.71
CA PRO A 284 -12.62 3.89 -8.15
C PRO A 284 -12.80 2.72 -9.14
N GLN A 285 -14.05 2.34 -9.46
CA GLN A 285 -14.39 1.34 -10.47
C GLN A 285 -14.79 1.97 -11.81
N ASP A 286 -15.14 3.26 -11.80
CA ASP A 286 -15.50 4.08 -12.97
C ASP A 286 -14.30 4.91 -13.43
N VAL A 287 -13.09 4.36 -13.26
CA VAL A 287 -11.84 5.01 -13.65
C VAL A 287 -11.92 5.37 -15.12
N LEU A 288 -11.82 6.65 -15.42
CA LEU A 288 -11.76 7.12 -16.80
C LEU A 288 -10.30 7.08 -17.24
N PRO A 289 -9.95 6.24 -18.23
CA PRO A 289 -8.61 6.21 -18.77
C PRO A 289 -8.40 7.44 -19.65
N PHE A 290 -7.33 8.18 -19.37
CA PHE A 290 -6.85 9.27 -20.21
C PHE A 290 -5.53 8.83 -20.82
N GLN A 291 -5.37 8.96 -22.13
CA GLN A 291 -4.13 8.60 -22.81
C GLN A 291 -3.46 9.85 -23.38
N GLY A 292 -2.14 9.92 -23.27
CA GLY A 292 -1.35 11.04 -23.74
C GLY A 292 0.10 10.62 -23.93
N LYS A 293 0.81 11.29 -24.83
CA LYS A 293 2.22 10.99 -25.14
C LYS A 293 3.16 11.36 -23.99
N ASP A 294 2.73 12.30 -23.15
CA ASP A 294 3.42 12.72 -21.94
C ASP A 294 2.41 12.95 -20.79
N LEU A 295 2.94 13.13 -19.58
CA LEU A 295 2.14 13.36 -18.37
C LEU A 295 1.25 14.60 -18.50
N ARG A 296 1.70 15.62 -19.24
CA ARG A 296 0.98 16.88 -19.42
C ARG A 296 -0.25 16.67 -20.28
N GLU A 297 -0.14 15.94 -21.39
CA GLU A 297 -1.29 15.60 -22.24
C GLU A 297 -2.37 14.83 -21.47
N VAL A 298 -1.97 13.92 -20.58
CA VAL A 298 -2.92 13.16 -19.75
C VAL A 298 -3.58 14.04 -18.69
N ILE A 299 -2.80 14.92 -18.04
CA ILE A 299 -3.33 15.91 -17.09
C ILE A 299 -4.33 16.84 -17.77
N ASP A 300 -4.01 17.36 -18.96
CA ASP A 300 -4.88 18.27 -19.69
C ASP A 300 -6.20 17.58 -20.09
N ALA A 301 -6.14 16.32 -20.54
CA ALA A 301 -7.33 15.54 -20.84
C ALA A 301 -8.20 15.28 -19.59
N ALA A 302 -7.57 14.98 -18.44
CA ALA A 302 -8.25 14.83 -17.16
C ALA A 302 -8.91 16.14 -16.69
N VAL A 303 -8.23 17.26 -16.88
CA VAL A 303 -8.73 18.61 -16.57
C VAL A 303 -9.94 18.97 -17.43
N ASP A 304 -9.87 18.76 -18.75
CA ASP A 304 -10.97 19.04 -19.67
C ASP A 304 -12.23 18.24 -19.30
N TRP A 305 -12.03 16.98 -18.92
CA TRP A 305 -13.14 16.15 -18.43
C TRP A 305 -13.72 16.69 -17.12
N LEU A 306 -12.89 17.05 -16.14
CA LEU A 306 -13.35 17.63 -14.87
C LEU A 306 -14.17 18.92 -15.08
N GLU A 307 -13.78 19.75 -16.04
CA GLU A 307 -14.53 20.95 -16.41
C GLU A 307 -15.86 20.59 -17.09
N SER A 308 -15.89 19.53 -17.90
CA SER A 308 -17.12 19.04 -18.56
C SER A 308 -18.16 18.50 -17.58
N ILE A 309 -17.75 18.02 -16.41
CA ILE A 309 -18.65 17.49 -15.36
C ILE A 309 -18.92 18.49 -14.22
N ASP A 310 -18.58 19.76 -14.42
CA ASP A 310 -18.77 20.85 -13.45
C ASP A 310 -18.04 20.61 -12.11
N GLU A 311 -16.80 20.10 -12.18
CA GLU A 311 -15.88 20.00 -11.05
C GLU A 311 -14.68 20.97 -11.21
N PRO A 312 -14.91 22.30 -11.35
CA PRO A 312 -13.85 23.27 -11.67
C PRO A 312 -12.81 23.42 -10.55
N TRP A 313 -13.14 23.04 -9.31
CA TRP A 313 -12.17 23.03 -8.21
C TRP A 313 -11.14 21.90 -8.37
N ALA A 314 -11.58 20.72 -8.80
CA ALA A 314 -10.72 19.57 -9.07
C ALA A 314 -9.78 19.86 -10.23
N ALA A 315 -10.31 20.45 -11.31
CA ALA A 315 -9.54 20.92 -12.46
C ALA A 315 -8.43 21.93 -12.05
N ARG A 316 -8.76 22.95 -11.25
CA ARG A 316 -7.77 23.92 -10.72
C ARG A 316 -6.71 23.26 -9.84
N THR A 317 -7.12 22.33 -9.00
CA THR A 317 -6.22 21.58 -8.11
C THR A 317 -5.21 20.79 -8.94
N LEU A 318 -5.69 20.07 -9.95
CA LEU A 318 -4.87 19.26 -10.83
C LEU A 318 -3.89 20.11 -11.65
N ARG A 319 -4.33 21.25 -12.21
CA ARG A 319 -3.43 22.22 -12.88
C ARG A 319 -2.35 22.77 -11.94
N THR A 320 -2.68 23.01 -10.67
CA THR A 320 -1.73 23.50 -9.66
C THR A 320 -0.65 22.46 -9.37
N VAL A 321 -1.04 21.18 -9.24
CA VAL A 321 -0.09 20.07 -9.08
C VAL A 321 0.80 19.94 -10.31
N ALA A 322 0.22 19.97 -11.52
CA ALA A 322 0.95 19.86 -12.77
C ALA A 322 2.05 20.94 -12.90
N GLY A 323 1.70 22.21 -12.66
CA GLY A 323 2.67 23.30 -12.72
C GLY A 323 3.81 23.14 -11.69
N GLN A 324 3.52 22.61 -10.51
CA GLN A 324 4.53 22.33 -9.48
C GLN A 324 5.44 21.16 -9.86
N ILE A 325 4.92 20.13 -10.55
CA ILE A 325 5.72 19.01 -11.07
C ILE A 325 6.70 19.50 -12.14
N GLU A 326 6.23 20.29 -13.12
CA GLU A 326 7.06 20.83 -14.21
C GLU A 326 8.21 21.72 -13.71
N THR A 327 7.92 22.58 -12.73
CA THR A 327 8.91 23.50 -12.15
C THR A 327 10.03 22.74 -11.42
N ARG A 328 9.75 21.55 -10.89
CA ARG A 328 10.69 20.73 -10.11
C ARG A 328 11.44 19.69 -10.94
N GLY A 329 10.99 19.38 -12.17
CA GLY A 329 11.68 18.48 -13.11
C GLY A 329 12.73 19.16 -13.99
N SER A 330 12.82 20.50 -13.96
CA SER A 330 13.70 21.29 -14.82
C SER A 330 15.03 21.72 -14.17
N GLY A 331 15.34 21.22 -12.98
CA GLY A 331 16.55 21.53 -12.21
C GLY A 331 17.20 20.27 -11.65
#